data_AF-C0BDH6-F1
#
_entry.id   AF-C0BDH6-F1
#
_cell.length_a   1.000
_cell.length_b   1.000
_cell.length_c   1.000
_cell.angle_alpha   90.00
_cell.angle_beta   90.00
_cell.angle_gamma   90.00
#
_symmetry.space_group_name_H-M   'P 1'
#
loop_
_entity.id
_entity.type
_entity.pdbx_description
1 polymer ?
#
loop_
_entity_poly.entity_id
_entity_poly.type
_entity_poly.pdbx_seq_one_letter_code
_entity_poly.pdbx_strand_id
1 'polypeptide(L)'
;MALPALFSALRLSHHQTTTVARHDVLDGIKSVYIGDRGYCSYNNMAHVVEQGQYFLFRTKDIHSKGLVGNFNFPDAESFDINVSVILVRSHSKKILADIHTEGYIRFVDQSAAFDYIEYGSYDTYELSFRILRFPISTSTYECIVTNLPRDEFPVERIKTLYNARWSIESSFRKLKYTIGLSNFHAYKPEYVKQEIWARLLASL
;
A
#
# COMPACT_ATOMS: atom_id res chain seq x y z
N MET A 1 -10.76 29.19 -0.26
CA MET A 1 -9.57 29.31 0.61
C MET A 1 -9.03 27.90 0.79
N ALA A 2 -8.05 27.49 -0.03
CA ALA A 2 -7.55 26.12 -0.05
C ALA A 2 -6.39 25.98 0.93
N LEU A 3 -6.52 25.10 1.94
CA LEU A 3 -5.41 24.72 2.80
C LEU A 3 -4.39 23.92 1.98
N PRO A 4 -3.08 24.20 2.09
CA PRO A 4 -2.06 23.34 1.51
C PRO A 4 -1.98 22.07 2.37
N ALA A 5 -2.55 20.97 1.89
CA ALA A 5 -2.36 19.66 2.50
C ALA A 5 -0.87 19.28 2.43
N LEU A 6 -0.21 19.30 3.59
CA LEU A 6 1.15 18.81 3.79
C LEU A 6 1.13 17.28 3.71
N PHE A 7 1.40 16.74 2.51
CA PHE A 7 1.45 15.30 2.28
C PHE A 7 2.80 14.74 2.73
N SER A 8 2.80 13.97 3.83
CA SER A 8 3.93 13.15 4.24
C SER A 8 3.84 11.76 3.60
N ALA A 9 4.89 11.33 2.91
CA ALA A 9 5.00 10.00 2.29
C ALA A 9 5.80 9.05 3.20
N LEU A 10 5.15 8.02 3.74
CA LEU A 10 5.76 7.05 4.66
C LEU A 10 5.94 5.66 4.03
N ARG A 11 7.07 5.01 4.35
CA ARG A 11 7.44 3.66 3.90
C ARG A 11 6.96 2.60 4.89
N LEU A 12 6.29 1.56 4.40
CA LEU A 12 5.91 0.38 5.19
C LEU A 12 7.06 -0.65 5.26
N SER A 13 7.13 -1.45 6.35
CA SER A 13 8.11 -2.55 6.59
C SER A 13 7.43 -3.93 6.68
N HIS A 14 8.10 -4.99 6.23
CA HIS A 14 7.53 -6.29 5.83
C HIS A 14 7.25 -7.31 6.97
N HIS A 15 7.06 -6.88 8.22
CA HIS A 15 6.71 -7.80 9.31
C HIS A 15 5.20 -7.91 9.49
N GLN A 16 4.71 -9.14 9.72
CA GLN A 16 3.30 -9.59 9.75
C GLN A 16 2.44 -9.01 10.89
N THR A 17 2.71 -7.80 11.36
CA THR A 17 1.85 -7.03 12.26
C THR A 17 1.61 -5.71 11.57
N THR A 18 0.35 -5.40 11.29
CA THR A 18 -0.12 -4.28 10.44
C THR A 18 0.65 -2.99 10.72
N THR A 19 1.65 -2.71 9.87
CA THR A 19 2.61 -1.61 10.04
C THR A 19 1.93 -0.23 10.11
N VAL A 20 0.74 -0.14 9.52
CA VAL A 20 -0.14 1.05 9.55
C VAL A 20 -0.61 1.36 10.98
N ALA A 21 -0.83 0.34 11.82
CA ALA A 21 -1.26 0.49 13.21
C ALA A 21 -0.15 0.98 14.15
N ARG A 22 1.11 1.04 13.70
CA ARG A 22 2.25 1.49 14.50
C ARG A 22 2.57 2.98 14.34
N HIS A 23 1.81 3.69 13.50
CA HIS A 23 2.04 5.11 13.24
C HIS A 23 0.97 5.95 13.93
N ASP A 24 1.39 6.88 14.78
CA ASP A 24 0.49 7.83 15.42
C ASP A 24 -0.09 8.76 14.36
N VAL A 25 -1.41 8.65 14.16
CA VAL A 25 -2.13 9.58 13.28
C VAL A 25 -2.28 10.89 14.04
N LEU A 26 -1.64 11.94 13.55
CA LEU A 26 -1.80 13.27 14.11
C LEU A 26 -3.16 13.84 13.69
N ASP A 27 -3.93 14.32 14.66
CA ASP A 27 -5.25 14.91 14.42
C ASP A 27 -5.16 16.06 13.40
N GLY A 28 -6.01 15.98 12.38
CA GLY A 28 -6.08 16.97 11.30
C GLY A 28 -5.04 16.82 10.19
N ILE A 29 -4.11 15.86 10.26
CA ILE A 29 -3.12 15.60 9.20
C ILE A 29 -3.51 14.34 8.41
N LYS A 30 -3.57 14.48 7.08
CA LYS A 30 -3.74 13.37 6.15
C LYS A 30 -2.38 12.98 5.57
N SER A 31 -2.00 11.73 5.79
CA SER A 31 -0.78 11.10 5.29
C SER A 31 -1.09 10.17 4.12
N VAL A 32 -0.10 10.00 3.23
CA VAL A 32 -0.18 9.04 2.12
C VAL A 32 0.82 7.91 2.37
N TYR A 33 0.30 6.71 2.61
CA TYR A 33 1.12 5.52 2.77
C TYR A 33 1.55 5.00 1.41
N ILE A 34 2.85 5.02 1.10
CA ILE A 34 3.39 4.56 -0.17
C ILE A 34 4.09 3.21 0.02
N GLY A 35 3.64 2.20 -0.72
CA GLY A 35 4.12 0.82 -0.59
C GLY A 35 4.36 0.14 -1.93
N ASP A 36 5.34 -0.76 -1.97
CA ASP A 36 5.57 -1.65 -3.11
C ASP A 36 4.70 -2.93 -3.01
N ARG A 37 4.86 -3.85 -3.97
CA ARG A 37 4.10 -5.11 -4.13
C ARG A 37 3.90 -5.92 -2.86
N GLY A 38 4.85 -5.90 -1.93
CA GLY A 38 4.78 -6.64 -0.66
C GLY A 38 3.79 -6.05 0.36
N TYR A 39 3.28 -4.85 0.14
CA TYR A 39 2.35 -4.15 1.05
C TYR A 39 0.91 -4.10 0.56
N CYS A 40 0.69 -4.46 -0.71
CA CYS A 40 -0.62 -4.46 -1.33
C CYS A 40 -1.45 -5.66 -0.83
N SER A 41 -2.12 -5.49 0.31
CA SER A 41 -3.05 -6.46 0.90
C SER A 41 -4.35 -5.78 1.34
N TYR A 42 -5.45 -6.53 1.33
CA TYR A 42 -6.75 -6.02 1.79
C TYR A 42 -6.71 -5.52 3.23
N ASN A 43 -6.00 -6.23 4.12
CA ASN A 43 -5.85 -5.80 5.50
C ASN A 43 -5.17 -4.45 5.60
N ASN A 44 -4.02 -4.26 4.93
CA ASN A 44 -3.31 -2.97 4.98
C ASN A 44 -4.17 -1.82 4.43
N MET A 45 -4.91 -2.06 3.35
CA MET A 45 -5.79 -1.05 2.78
C MET A 45 -6.94 -0.70 3.74
N ALA A 46 -7.59 -1.70 4.34
CA ALA A 46 -8.63 -1.49 5.35
C ALA A 46 -8.09 -0.69 6.55
N HIS A 47 -6.92 -1.04 7.08
CA HIS A 47 -6.28 -0.27 8.15
C HIS A 47 -6.03 1.19 7.81
N VAL A 48 -5.56 1.49 6.61
CA VAL A 48 -5.37 2.89 6.19
C VAL A 48 -6.71 3.62 6.07
N VAL A 49 -7.73 2.96 5.51
CA VAL A 49 -9.06 3.55 5.31
C VAL A 49 -9.75 3.83 6.63
N GLU A 50 -9.68 2.91 7.59
CA GLU A 50 -10.29 3.04 8.92
C GLU A 50 -9.61 4.12 9.77
N GLN A 51 -8.32 4.37 9.54
CA GLN A 51 -7.62 5.54 10.09
C GLN A 51 -7.97 6.86 9.38
N GLY A 52 -8.82 6.83 8.35
CA GLY A 52 -9.18 7.97 7.53
C GLY A 52 -8.01 8.51 6.70
N GLN A 53 -7.02 7.69 6.39
CA GLN A 53 -5.80 8.08 5.70
C GLN A 53 -5.81 7.66 4.22
N TYR A 54 -4.79 8.07 3.47
CA TYR A 54 -4.65 7.71 2.06
C TYR A 54 -3.52 6.70 1.84
N PHE A 55 -3.65 5.83 0.85
CA PHE A 55 -2.59 4.91 0.44
C PHE A 55 -2.35 4.95 -1.06
N LEU A 56 -1.16 4.52 -1.44
CA LEU A 56 -0.74 4.31 -2.80
C LEU A 56 0.18 3.08 -2.80
N PHE A 57 -0.36 1.94 -3.21
CA PHE A 57 0.34 0.67 -3.22
C PHE A 57 0.53 0.16 -4.64
N ARG A 58 1.75 -0.22 -4.98
CA ARG A 58 1.99 -0.97 -6.23
C ARG A 58 1.51 -2.39 -6.06
N THR A 59 0.83 -2.90 -7.07
CA THR A 59 0.41 -4.30 -7.15
C THR A 59 1.15 -5.00 -8.29
N LYS A 60 1.01 -6.33 -8.35
CA LYS A 60 1.38 -7.09 -9.55
C LYS A 60 0.47 -6.67 -10.71
N ASP A 61 0.99 -6.82 -11.93
CA ASP A 61 0.21 -6.52 -13.13
C ASP A 61 -1.03 -7.42 -13.24
N ILE A 62 -2.05 -6.97 -13.98
CA ILE A 62 -3.36 -7.63 -14.04
C ILE A 62 -3.31 -9.05 -14.59
N HIS A 63 -2.28 -9.36 -15.40
CA HIS A 63 -2.05 -10.70 -15.96
C HIS A 63 -1.38 -11.65 -14.97
N SER A 64 -0.93 -11.15 -13.82
CA SER A 64 -0.29 -11.95 -12.78
C SER A 64 -1.30 -12.35 -11.70
N LYS A 65 -1.12 -13.54 -11.11
CA LYS A 65 -1.84 -13.93 -9.89
C LYS A 65 -1.53 -12.93 -8.76
N GLY A 66 -2.51 -12.09 -8.40
CA GLY A 66 -2.37 -11.00 -7.45
C GLY A 66 -3.71 -10.46 -6.96
N LEU A 67 -3.67 -9.44 -6.10
CA LEU A 67 -4.83 -8.84 -5.45
C LEU A 67 -5.88 -8.33 -6.45
N VAL A 68 -5.41 -7.79 -7.57
CA VAL A 68 -6.22 -7.24 -8.66
C VAL A 68 -6.49 -8.25 -9.79
N GLY A 69 -6.16 -9.53 -9.60
CA GLY A 69 -6.49 -10.56 -10.59
C GLY A 69 -8.00 -10.77 -10.68
N ASN A 70 -8.49 -11.21 -11.83
CA ASN A 70 -9.91 -11.54 -12.07
C ASN A 70 -10.89 -10.38 -11.84
N PHE A 71 -10.50 -9.14 -12.18
CA PHE A 71 -11.43 -8.03 -12.37
C PHE A 71 -11.62 -7.78 -13.87
N ASN A 72 -12.76 -7.17 -14.23
CA ASN A 72 -13.01 -6.72 -15.59
C ASN A 72 -12.27 -5.40 -15.81
N PHE A 73 -11.17 -5.47 -16.55
CA PHE A 73 -10.39 -4.31 -16.96
C PHE A 73 -10.74 -3.91 -18.39
N PRO A 74 -10.66 -2.60 -18.73
CA PRO A 74 -10.71 -2.16 -20.11
C PRO A 74 -9.58 -2.80 -20.94
N ASP A 75 -9.86 -3.12 -22.19
CA ASP A 75 -8.83 -3.55 -23.16
C ASP A 75 -8.03 -2.33 -23.65
N ALA A 76 -7.30 -1.72 -22.72
CA ALA A 76 -6.49 -0.54 -22.92
C ALA A 76 -5.17 -0.68 -22.18
N GLU A 77 -4.08 -0.21 -22.78
CA GLU A 77 -2.74 -0.23 -22.20
C GLU A 77 -2.62 0.62 -20.92
N SER A 78 -3.45 1.65 -20.83
CA SER A 78 -3.56 2.48 -19.63
C SER A 78 -5.02 2.70 -19.29
N PHE A 79 -5.32 2.61 -18.00
CA PHE A 79 -6.67 2.84 -17.50
C PHE A 79 -6.64 3.31 -16.06
N ASP A 80 -7.76 3.86 -15.66
CA ASP A 80 -7.96 4.41 -14.34
C ASP A 80 -9.43 4.18 -13.94
N ILE A 81 -9.66 3.17 -13.11
CA ILE A 81 -11.00 2.67 -12.78
C ILE A 81 -11.21 2.63 -11.27
N ASN A 82 -12.47 2.77 -10.84
CA ASN A 82 -12.86 2.51 -9.46
C ASN A 82 -13.33 1.06 -9.34
N VAL A 83 -12.95 0.41 -8.25
CA VAL A 83 -13.29 -0.98 -7.95
C VAL A 83 -13.78 -1.04 -6.51
N SER A 84 -14.96 -1.63 -6.31
CA SER A 84 -15.44 -2.04 -4.99
C SER A 84 -15.30 -3.56 -4.87
N VAL A 85 -14.74 -4.01 -3.76
CA VAL A 85 -14.67 -5.42 -3.40
C VAL A 85 -15.42 -5.66 -2.10
N ILE A 86 -16.15 -6.78 -2.05
CA ILE A 86 -16.80 -7.26 -0.83
C ILE A 86 -16.00 -8.45 -0.34
N LEU A 87 -15.39 -8.29 0.82
CA LEU A 87 -14.58 -9.30 1.49
C LEU A 87 -15.49 -10.17 2.36
N VAL A 88 -15.36 -11.49 2.21
CA VAL A 88 -16.12 -12.49 2.96
C VAL A 88 -15.20 -13.55 3.56
N ARG A 89 -15.56 -14.03 4.76
CA ARG A 89 -14.86 -15.13 5.46
C ARG A 89 -15.62 -16.47 5.40
N SER A 90 -16.77 -16.51 4.71
CA SER A 90 -17.62 -17.69 4.58
C SER A 90 -18.10 -17.86 3.14
N HIS A 91 -18.16 -19.11 2.67
CA HIS A 91 -18.69 -19.49 1.35
C HIS A 91 -20.20 -19.76 1.36
N SER A 92 -20.91 -19.40 2.43
CA SER A 92 -22.33 -19.66 2.56
C SER A 92 -23.14 -18.99 1.44
N LYS A 93 -23.98 -19.78 0.76
CA LYS A 93 -24.87 -19.29 -0.31
C LYS A 93 -25.84 -18.19 0.15
N LYS A 94 -26.16 -18.14 1.44
CA LYS A 94 -27.02 -17.09 2.01
C LYS A 94 -26.36 -15.71 1.90
N ILE A 95 -25.10 -15.60 2.32
CA ILE A 95 -24.32 -14.35 2.23
C ILE A 95 -24.21 -13.90 0.77
N LEU A 96 -23.91 -14.84 -0.14
CA LEU A 96 -23.76 -14.53 -1.56
C LEU A 96 -25.07 -14.10 -2.22
N ALA A 97 -26.22 -14.57 -1.72
CA ALA A 97 -27.54 -14.18 -2.21
C ALA A 97 -27.97 -12.80 -1.69
N ASP A 98 -27.54 -12.43 -0.48
CA ASP A 98 -27.82 -11.12 0.14
C ASP A 98 -26.96 -9.99 -0.44
N ILE A 99 -25.86 -10.33 -1.12
CA ILE A 99 -25.02 -9.36 -1.84
C ILE A 99 -25.69 -9.03 -3.19
N HIS A 100 -26.40 -7.90 -3.22
CA HIS A 100 -27.09 -7.40 -4.42
C HIS A 100 -26.26 -6.42 -5.27
N THR A 101 -24.96 -6.30 -5.01
CA THR A 101 -24.13 -5.20 -5.53
C THR A 101 -23.32 -5.59 -6.77
N GLU A 102 -23.10 -4.63 -7.67
CA GLU A 102 -22.22 -4.70 -8.85
C GLU A 102 -20.71 -4.88 -8.52
N GLY A 103 -20.35 -5.10 -7.25
CA GLY A 103 -18.96 -5.23 -6.78
C GLY A 103 -18.39 -6.64 -6.90
N TYR A 104 -17.06 -6.76 -6.73
CA TYR A 104 -16.39 -8.06 -6.79
C TYR A 104 -16.35 -8.74 -5.43
N ILE A 105 -16.81 -9.99 -5.36
CA ILE A 105 -16.72 -10.77 -4.12
C ILE A 105 -15.34 -11.44 -4.03
N ARG A 106 -14.70 -11.30 -2.88
CA ARG A 106 -13.38 -11.90 -2.58
C ARG A 106 -13.43 -12.64 -1.26
N PHE A 107 -13.12 -13.94 -1.33
CA PHE A 107 -12.98 -14.76 -0.14
C PHE A 107 -11.58 -14.55 0.49
N VAL A 108 -11.56 -14.34 1.80
CA VAL A 108 -10.32 -14.19 2.56
C VAL A 108 -10.10 -15.45 3.40
N ASP A 109 -9.10 -16.25 3.02
CA ASP A 109 -8.74 -17.52 3.66
C ASP A 109 -8.26 -17.32 5.11
N GLN A 110 -8.46 -18.31 5.99
CA GLN A 110 -8.00 -18.27 7.39
C GLN A 110 -6.52 -17.91 7.55
N SER A 111 -5.67 -18.37 6.61
CA SER A 111 -4.24 -18.07 6.57
C SER A 111 -3.92 -16.61 6.20
N ALA A 112 -4.87 -15.91 5.57
CA ALA A 112 -4.74 -14.50 5.24
C ALA A 112 -5.19 -13.62 6.42
N ALA A 113 -4.28 -12.74 6.87
CA ALA A 113 -4.58 -11.76 7.90
C ALA A 113 -5.66 -10.78 7.40
N PHE A 114 -6.70 -10.59 8.22
CA PHE A 114 -7.72 -9.55 8.03
C PHE A 114 -8.41 -9.34 9.37
N ASP A 115 -8.28 -8.13 9.92
CA ASP A 115 -8.59 -7.86 11.33
C ASP A 115 -10.04 -7.37 11.54
N TYR A 116 -10.78 -7.11 10.46
CA TYR A 116 -12.13 -6.52 10.52
C TYR A 116 -13.27 -7.53 10.39
N ILE A 117 -12.99 -8.78 10.01
CA ILE A 117 -13.98 -9.86 9.99
C ILE A 117 -13.37 -11.13 10.56
N GLU A 118 -14.05 -11.74 11.52
CA GLU A 118 -13.67 -13.03 12.10
C GLU A 118 -13.86 -14.19 11.11
N TYR A 119 -12.96 -15.16 11.15
CA TYR A 119 -13.07 -16.34 10.28
C TYR A 119 -14.32 -17.16 10.61
N GLY A 120 -15.08 -17.54 9.59
CA GLY A 120 -16.35 -18.27 9.76
C GLY A 120 -17.55 -17.38 10.06
N SER A 121 -17.36 -16.06 10.25
CA SER A 121 -18.47 -15.11 10.37
C SER A 121 -19.28 -15.02 9.06
N TYR A 122 -20.54 -14.61 9.19
CA TYR A 122 -21.39 -14.19 8.07
C TYR A 122 -21.22 -12.71 7.71
N ASP A 123 -20.40 -11.96 8.46
CA ASP A 123 -20.13 -10.55 8.21
C ASP A 123 -19.37 -10.33 6.89
N THR A 124 -19.59 -9.15 6.33
CA THR A 124 -18.96 -8.70 5.09
C THR A 124 -18.28 -7.36 5.32
N TYR A 125 -17.25 -7.08 4.53
CA TYR A 125 -16.51 -5.82 4.59
C TYR A 125 -16.36 -5.29 3.18
N GLU A 126 -16.90 -4.11 2.92
CA GLU A 126 -16.77 -3.45 1.63
C GLU A 126 -15.52 -2.56 1.61
N LEU A 127 -14.69 -2.75 0.58
CA LEU A 127 -13.52 -1.93 0.36
C LEU A 127 -13.56 -1.36 -1.06
N SER A 128 -13.59 -0.04 -1.16
CA SER A 128 -13.53 0.68 -2.43
C SER A 128 -12.18 1.33 -2.64
N PHE A 129 -11.62 1.18 -3.83
CA PHE A 129 -10.35 1.78 -4.21
C PHE A 129 -10.26 1.97 -5.73
N ARG A 130 -9.29 2.77 -6.15
CA ARG A 130 -8.97 3.08 -7.54
C ARG A 130 -7.78 2.24 -8.00
N ILE A 131 -7.87 1.69 -9.20
CA ILE A 131 -6.78 0.96 -9.86
C ILE A 131 -6.33 1.76 -11.07
N LEU A 132 -5.03 2.06 -11.11
CA LEU A 132 -4.37 2.73 -12.21
C LEU A 132 -3.36 1.78 -12.85
N ARG A 133 -3.42 1.64 -14.17
CA ARG A 133 -2.38 0.96 -14.96
C ARG A 133 -1.79 1.94 -15.95
N PHE A 134 -0.47 1.99 -16.04
CA PHE A 134 0.23 2.79 -17.04
C PHE A 134 1.56 2.15 -17.46
N PRO A 135 2.02 2.39 -18.70
CA PRO A 135 3.32 1.91 -19.17
C PRO A 135 4.47 2.69 -18.51
N ILE A 136 5.55 1.98 -18.20
CA ILE A 136 6.83 2.55 -17.72
C ILE A 136 7.88 2.44 -18.84
N SER A 137 7.82 1.36 -19.61
CA SER A 137 8.65 1.13 -20.79
C SER A 137 7.82 0.47 -21.88
N THR A 138 8.45 0.23 -23.04
CA THR A 138 7.83 -0.39 -24.22
C THR A 138 7.17 -1.76 -23.96
N SER A 139 7.53 -2.46 -22.88
CA SER A 139 6.97 -3.78 -22.56
C SER A 139 6.63 -3.99 -21.08
N THR A 140 6.77 -2.94 -20.25
CA THR A 140 6.52 -3.07 -18.81
C THR A 140 5.50 -2.06 -18.32
N TYR A 141 4.61 -2.57 -17.46
CA TYR A 141 3.50 -1.83 -16.89
C TYR A 141 3.66 -1.71 -15.38
N GLU A 142 3.20 -0.59 -14.85
CA GLU A 142 2.96 -0.42 -13.42
C GLU A 142 1.47 -0.40 -13.16
N CYS A 143 1.06 -1.14 -12.13
CA CYS A 143 -0.29 -1.18 -11.63
C CYS A 143 -0.28 -0.68 -10.18
N ILE A 144 -1.08 0.34 -9.90
CA ILE A 144 -1.16 1.02 -8.62
C ILE A 144 -2.60 0.94 -8.11
N VAL A 145 -2.74 0.68 -6.82
CA VAL A 145 -3.99 0.70 -6.07
C VAL A 145 -3.95 1.86 -5.08
N THR A 146 -4.98 2.69 -5.05
CA THR A 146 -5.03 3.89 -4.20
C THR A 146 -6.47 4.27 -3.85
N ASN A 147 -6.67 4.95 -2.72
CA ASN A 147 -7.91 5.63 -2.38
C ASN A 147 -7.82 7.16 -2.57
N LEU A 148 -6.79 7.66 -3.26
CA LEU A 148 -6.61 9.09 -3.53
C LEU A 148 -7.67 9.62 -4.51
N PRO A 149 -8.24 10.81 -4.23
CA PRO A 149 -9.28 11.42 -5.06
C PRO A 149 -8.75 11.75 -6.46
N ARG A 150 -9.55 11.46 -7.49
CA ARG A 150 -9.12 11.54 -8.91
C ARG A 150 -8.91 12.98 -9.39
N ASP A 151 -9.76 13.87 -8.91
CA ASP A 151 -9.75 15.31 -9.18
C ASP A 151 -8.47 15.98 -8.66
N GLU A 152 -8.01 15.63 -7.45
CA GLU A 152 -6.77 16.18 -6.92
C GLU A 152 -5.51 15.40 -7.36
N PHE A 153 -5.65 14.09 -7.58
CA PHE A 153 -4.56 13.18 -7.94
C PHE A 153 -4.82 12.47 -9.27
N PRO A 154 -4.68 13.16 -10.41
CA PRO A 154 -4.71 12.52 -11.70
C PRO A 154 -3.51 11.58 -11.88
N VAL A 155 -3.57 10.73 -12.91
CA VAL A 155 -2.54 9.70 -13.21
C VAL A 155 -1.11 10.28 -13.18
N GLU A 156 -0.89 11.46 -13.77
CA GLU A 156 0.44 12.10 -13.81
C GLU A 156 0.97 12.49 -12.43
N ARG A 157 0.08 12.90 -11.52
CA ARG A 157 0.45 13.20 -10.13
C ARG A 157 0.76 11.93 -9.35
N ILE A 158 0.00 10.85 -9.58
CA ILE A 158 0.27 9.54 -8.99
C ILE A 158 1.63 8.98 -9.45
N LYS A 159 1.96 9.10 -10.74
CA LYS A 159 3.28 8.73 -11.27
C LYS A 159 4.41 9.48 -10.56
N THR A 160 4.26 10.79 -10.39
CA THR A 160 5.25 11.63 -9.71
C THR A 160 5.41 11.23 -8.25
N LEU A 161 4.30 11.02 -7.54
CA LEU A 161 4.31 10.56 -6.14
C LEU A 161 4.97 9.18 -5.99
N TYR A 162 4.64 8.25 -6.89
CA TYR A 162 5.25 6.93 -6.85
C TYR A 162 6.74 6.96 -7.22
N ASN A 163 7.15 7.85 -8.12
CA ASN A 163 8.56 8.06 -8.45
C ASN A 163 9.36 8.55 -7.24
N ALA A 164 8.80 9.42 -6.39
CA ALA A 164 9.46 9.89 -5.18
C ALA A 164 9.89 8.75 -4.23
N ARG A 165 9.23 7.59 -4.29
CA ARG A 165 9.66 6.36 -3.59
C ARG A 165 11.06 5.90 -4.01
N TRP A 166 11.43 6.01 -5.29
CA TRP A 166 12.73 5.58 -5.80
C TRP A 166 13.89 6.39 -5.17
N SER A 167 13.67 7.66 -4.87
CA SER A 167 14.65 8.51 -4.18
C SER A 167 15.06 7.92 -2.83
N ILE A 168 14.12 7.31 -2.11
CA ILE A 168 14.38 6.66 -0.81
C ILE A 168 15.28 5.44 -0.97
N GLU A 169 15.07 4.62 -2.01
CA GLU A 169 15.93 3.47 -2.29
C GLU A 169 17.37 3.91 -2.57
N SER A 170 17.53 5.01 -3.29
CA SER A 170 18.83 5.63 -3.52
C SER A 170 19.46 6.17 -2.24
N SER A 171 18.67 6.79 -1.35
CA SER A 171 19.13 7.21 -0.02
C SER A 171 19.59 6.03 0.84
N PHE A 172 18.84 4.92 0.86
CA PHE A 172 19.25 3.71 1.57
C PHE A 172 20.49 3.04 0.96
N ARG A 173 20.65 3.10 -0.37
CA ARG A 173 21.87 2.67 -1.04
C ARG A 173 23.06 3.51 -0.58
N LYS A 174 22.91 4.84 -0.52
CA LYS A 174 23.93 5.76 0.01
C LYS A 174 24.25 5.43 1.48
N LEU A 175 23.24 5.18 2.29
CA LEU A 175 23.40 4.76 3.69
C LEU A 175 24.23 3.48 3.84
N LYS A 176 23.94 2.47 3.02
CA LYS A 176 24.67 1.19 3.08
C LYS A 176 26.10 1.31 2.57
N TYR A 177 26.30 1.91 1.40
CA TYR A 177 27.57 1.82 0.69
C TYR A 177 28.45 3.06 0.85
N THR A 178 27.87 4.25 0.93
CA THR A 178 28.64 5.50 1.10
C THR A 178 28.91 5.77 2.57
N ILE A 179 27.90 5.60 3.43
CA ILE A 179 28.02 5.81 4.89
C ILE A 179 28.51 4.52 5.59
N GLY A 180 28.52 3.40 4.87
CA GLY A 180 29.12 2.14 5.30
C GLY A 180 28.27 1.34 6.30
N LEU A 181 26.97 1.63 6.45
CA LEU A 181 26.07 0.96 7.42
C LEU A 181 25.82 -0.53 7.12
N SER A 182 26.56 -1.14 6.19
CA SER A 182 26.62 -2.59 6.01
C SER A 182 27.67 -3.27 6.89
N ASN A 183 28.68 -2.55 7.37
CA ASN A 183 29.83 -3.12 8.10
C ASN A 183 29.99 -2.41 9.44
N PHE A 184 29.72 -3.11 10.54
CA PHE A 184 29.89 -2.63 11.90
C PHE A 184 31.12 -3.25 12.56
N HIS A 185 31.83 -2.46 13.37
CA HIS A 185 32.95 -2.97 14.17
C HIS A 185 32.46 -3.55 15.48
N ALA A 186 31.35 -3.04 15.99
CA ALA A 186 30.74 -3.52 17.21
C ALA A 186 29.94 -4.81 16.99
N TYR A 187 30.02 -5.73 17.96
CA TYR A 187 29.19 -6.94 18.03
C TYR A 187 28.01 -6.81 19.01
N LYS A 188 28.11 -5.89 19.99
CA LYS A 188 27.03 -5.64 20.97
C LYS A 188 25.96 -4.73 20.35
N PRO A 189 24.66 -5.06 20.47
CA PRO A 189 23.57 -4.28 19.85
C PRO A 189 23.58 -2.80 20.24
N GLU A 190 23.94 -2.47 21.48
CA GLU A 190 23.99 -1.10 21.99
C GLU A 190 25.05 -0.28 21.27
N TYR A 191 26.22 -0.87 21.03
CA TYR A 191 27.35 -0.24 20.34
C TYR A 191 27.12 -0.16 18.83
N VAL A 192 26.44 -1.14 18.24
CA VAL A 192 26.00 -1.07 16.85
C VAL A 192 25.05 0.12 16.65
N LYS A 193 24.09 0.33 17.57
CA LYS A 193 23.21 1.52 17.52
C LYS A 193 24.00 2.82 17.59
N GLN A 194 24.98 2.93 18.50
CA GLN A 194 25.84 4.11 18.60
C GLN A 194 26.63 4.35 17.31
N GLU A 195 27.18 3.28 16.70
CA GLU A 195 27.91 3.36 15.44
C GLU A 195 27.02 3.82 14.28
N ILE A 196 25.76 3.36 14.23
CA ILE A 196 24.76 3.85 13.27
C ILE A 196 24.55 5.36 13.47
N TRP A 197 24.29 5.81 14.69
CA TRP A 197 24.06 7.23 14.98
C TRP A 197 25.26 8.10 14.65
N ALA A 198 26.47 7.68 15.01
CA ALA A 198 27.70 8.42 14.73
C ALA A 198 27.93 8.59 13.23
N ARG A 199 27.71 7.52 12.44
CA ARG A 199 27.86 7.56 10.98
C ARG A 199 26.78 8.38 10.29
N LEU A 200 25.55 8.36 10.81
CA LEU A 200 24.48 9.24 10.32
C LEU A 200 24.81 10.71 10.56
N LEU A 201 25.27 11.08 11.76
CA LEU A 201 25.64 12.45 12.10
C LEU A 201 26.84 12.95 11.28
N ALA A 202 27.84 12.10 11.03
CA ALA A 202 29.00 12.45 10.19
C ALA A 202 28.66 12.59 8.70
N SER A 203 27.46 12.21 8.27
CA SER A 203 27.00 12.23 6.87
C SER A 203 26.03 13.36 6.52
N LEU A 204 25.65 14.16 7.52
CA LEU A 204 24.90 15.42 7.39
C LEU A 204 25.84 16.55 6.95
#